data_AF-A0AAC9JKL0-F1
#
_entry.id   AF-A0AAC9JKL0-F1
#
_cell.length_a   1.000
_cell.length_b   1.000
_cell.length_c   1.000
_cell.angle_alpha   90.00
_cell.angle_beta   90.00
_cell.angle_gamma   90.00
#
_symmetry.space_group_name_H-M   'P 1'
#
loop_
_entity.id
_entity.type
_entity.pdbx_description
1 polymer ?
#
loop_
_entity_poly.entity_id
_entity_poly.type
_entity_poly.pdbx_seq_one_letter_code
_entity_poly.pdbx_strand_id
1 'polypeptide(L)'
;MIFQSDKQTVLKQSALKQYIVKQVKRGCVVIFSAITLLCAACTDNTGERSDSADGSYLAKGSYSAKGSHSAEGSYSAEGSAESADTGPSQFFGAFSQETENVYMPVTKARPMTLPEDHKSHPEFQLEWWYLTFVLEDEENNEYGLQYTLFRFSNAADNMVKTAWSEPQQWMGHASLHSKTEHYFEERLAAGGVGNAFVKTSPFSAVIDNWSWTSEGASPFPAALAFSINQDVDVALSLSTYGPFIKQGESGYSKKTQNEQLRSYYYSQPFIDATGTVTINNQSFNVKGLGWYDHEWTSHLANDSAMGWDWFSLHLNDGSKLMAFRMHSLDDSQIANNTASDTRRTQNEIYTTGTYITKTGKAKTLQQNDIHIRPLKRERIVTEKASDKNNTKHEAEHSVPTSWEISIPSKKLKVNVAAFKTGQWNHSLFPYYEGRVSISGTHDGKGFMELTGY
;
A
#
# COMPACT_ATOMS: atom_id res chain seq x y z
N MET A 1 24.35 -38.46 -39.80
CA MET A 1 22.90 -38.16 -39.72
C MET A 1 22.66 -37.15 -38.59
N ILE A 2 23.30 -35.98 -38.65
CA ILE A 2 23.11 -34.84 -37.73
C ILE A 2 23.50 -33.61 -38.56
N PHE A 3 22.56 -33.00 -39.30
CA PHE A 3 22.71 -31.66 -39.92
C PHE A 3 21.38 -31.12 -40.52
N GLN A 4 20.22 -31.54 -40.00
CA GLN A 4 18.92 -31.11 -40.53
C GLN A 4 17.94 -30.46 -39.53
N SER A 5 18.27 -30.36 -38.23
CA SER A 5 17.36 -29.75 -37.25
C SER A 5 17.40 -28.21 -37.20
N ASP A 6 18.51 -27.57 -37.58
CA ASP A 6 18.66 -26.11 -37.35
C ASP A 6 18.05 -25.23 -38.44
N LYS A 7 17.78 -25.77 -39.64
CA LYS A 7 17.16 -24.98 -40.72
C LYS A 7 15.65 -24.79 -40.55
N GLN A 8 14.93 -25.71 -39.90
CA GLN A 8 13.48 -25.57 -39.69
C GLN A 8 13.12 -24.57 -38.58
N THR A 9 13.96 -24.42 -37.55
CA THR A 9 13.72 -23.50 -36.42
C THR A 9 13.92 -22.04 -36.84
N VAL A 10 14.92 -21.76 -37.67
CA VAL A 10 15.19 -20.41 -38.20
C VAL A 10 14.12 -19.96 -39.20
N LEU A 11 13.59 -20.87 -40.03
CA LEU A 11 12.49 -20.55 -40.96
C LEU A 11 11.16 -20.26 -40.23
N LYS A 12 10.88 -20.90 -39.09
CA LYS A 12 9.68 -20.64 -38.28
C LYS A 12 9.73 -19.30 -37.55
N GLN A 13 10.89 -18.89 -37.04
CA GLN A 13 11.06 -17.57 -36.40
C GLN A 13 11.01 -16.40 -37.41
N SER A 14 11.49 -16.62 -38.63
CA SER A 14 11.39 -15.65 -39.74
C SER A 14 9.94 -15.40 -40.17
N ALA A 15 9.13 -16.46 -40.32
CA ALA A 15 7.72 -16.37 -40.67
C ALA A 15 6.87 -15.70 -39.58
N LEU A 16 7.19 -15.96 -38.30
CA LEU A 16 6.50 -15.34 -37.16
C LEU A 16 6.79 -13.83 -37.05
N LYS A 17 8.04 -13.40 -37.28
CA LYS A 17 8.40 -11.97 -37.34
C LYS A 17 7.70 -11.25 -38.51
N GLN A 18 7.61 -11.87 -39.68
CA GLN A 18 6.87 -11.28 -40.82
C GLN A 18 5.36 -11.20 -40.58
N TYR A 19 4.78 -12.17 -39.85
CA TYR A 19 3.35 -12.14 -39.48
C TYR A 19 3.05 -11.00 -38.49
N ILE A 20 3.90 -10.81 -37.47
CA ILE A 20 3.75 -9.73 -36.47
C ILE A 20 3.89 -8.35 -37.12
N VAL A 21 4.88 -8.15 -38.00
CA VAL A 21 5.05 -6.88 -38.73
C VAL A 21 3.86 -6.57 -39.65
N LYS A 22 3.23 -7.60 -40.24
CA LYS A 22 2.05 -7.45 -41.09
C LYS A 22 0.78 -7.10 -40.29
N GLN A 23 0.67 -7.58 -39.05
CA GLN A 23 -0.43 -7.23 -38.13
C GLN A 23 -0.28 -5.81 -37.55
N VAL A 24 0.95 -5.39 -37.20
CA VAL A 24 1.24 -4.03 -36.75
C VAL A 24 0.97 -3.00 -37.86
N LYS A 25 1.35 -3.30 -39.11
CA LYS A 25 1.02 -2.44 -40.27
C LYS A 25 -0.48 -2.37 -40.56
N ARG A 26 -1.25 -3.44 -40.33
CA ARG A 26 -2.72 -3.41 -40.47
C ARG A 26 -3.39 -2.65 -39.33
N GLY A 27 -2.89 -2.75 -38.10
CA GLY A 27 -3.36 -1.97 -36.95
C GLY A 27 -3.13 -0.46 -37.10
N CYS A 28 -1.96 -0.05 -37.60
CA CYS A 28 -1.68 1.37 -37.88
C CYS A 28 -2.56 1.97 -38.99
N VAL A 29 -2.93 1.19 -40.01
CA VAL A 29 -3.81 1.67 -41.10
C VAL A 29 -5.25 1.86 -40.61
N VAL A 30 -5.74 1.01 -39.69
CA VAL A 30 -7.08 1.15 -39.11
C VAL A 30 -7.17 2.35 -38.15
N ILE A 31 -6.09 2.66 -37.42
CA ILE A 31 -6.03 3.81 -36.52
C ILE A 31 -5.92 5.14 -37.31
N PHE A 32 -5.19 5.17 -38.43
CA PHE A 32 -5.11 6.37 -39.28
C PHE A 32 -6.42 6.68 -40.03
N SER A 33 -7.19 5.67 -40.45
CA SER A 33 -8.49 5.90 -41.07
C SER A 33 -9.56 6.41 -40.10
N ALA A 34 -9.48 6.06 -38.81
CA ALA A 34 -10.40 6.57 -37.78
C ALA A 34 -10.13 8.04 -37.42
N ILE A 35 -8.87 8.49 -37.49
CA ILE A 35 -8.48 9.86 -37.17
C ILE A 35 -8.77 10.84 -38.33
N THR A 36 -8.87 10.35 -39.57
CA THR A 36 -9.18 11.21 -40.73
C THR A 36 -10.68 11.48 -40.91
N LEU A 37 -11.57 10.71 -40.26
CA LEU A 37 -13.02 10.92 -40.33
C LEU A 37 -13.58 11.90 -39.29
N LEU A 38 -12.81 12.30 -38.27
CA LEU A 38 -13.26 13.24 -37.23
C LEU A 38 -12.83 14.70 -37.47
N CYS A 39 -12.03 15.00 -38.49
CA CYS A 39 -11.56 16.36 -38.78
C CYS A 39 -12.23 17.05 -40.01
N ALA A 40 -13.32 16.49 -40.56
CA ALA A 40 -14.00 17.06 -41.74
C ALA A 40 -15.41 17.61 -41.46
N ALA A 41 -15.71 17.99 -40.22
CA ALA A 41 -17.01 18.55 -39.84
C ALA A 41 -16.88 19.84 -39.02
N CYS A 42 -16.02 20.77 -39.46
CA CYS A 42 -16.01 22.15 -38.97
C CYS A 42 -15.24 23.01 -39.98
N THR A 43 -15.95 23.55 -40.99
CA THR A 43 -15.68 24.83 -41.69
C THR A 43 -16.57 24.90 -42.94
N ASP A 44 -17.64 25.71 -42.91
CA ASP A 44 -17.76 26.91 -43.75
C ASP A 44 -19.21 27.44 -43.91
N ASN A 45 -19.28 28.78 -43.80
CA ASN A 45 -20.16 29.75 -44.45
C ASN A 45 -21.66 29.90 -44.11
N THR A 46 -21.90 30.94 -43.31
CA THR A 46 -22.68 32.17 -43.64
C THR A 46 -23.67 32.16 -44.81
N GLY A 47 -24.92 32.59 -44.56
CA GLY A 47 -25.83 33.11 -45.59
C GLY A 47 -27.31 33.15 -45.21
N GLU A 48 -27.78 34.33 -44.78
CA GLU A 48 -29.10 34.98 -44.97
C GLU A 48 -30.45 34.19 -45.00
N ARG A 49 -31.32 34.56 -44.03
CA ARG A 49 -32.68 35.14 -44.15
C ARG A 49 -33.71 34.51 -45.14
N SER A 50 -34.81 33.94 -44.61
CA SER A 50 -36.18 34.52 -44.62
C SER A 50 -37.32 33.48 -44.56
N ASP A 51 -38.30 33.77 -43.68
CA ASP A 51 -39.77 33.61 -43.76
C ASP A 51 -40.51 32.26 -43.89
N SER A 52 -41.44 32.11 -42.91
CA SER A 52 -42.82 31.58 -43.02
C SER A 52 -43.01 30.07 -43.23
N ALA A 53 -44.04 29.39 -42.72
CA ALA A 53 -45.06 29.61 -41.70
C ALA A 53 -45.76 28.25 -41.46
N ASP A 54 -46.46 28.16 -40.32
CA ASP A 54 -47.79 27.55 -40.16
C ASP A 54 -47.97 26.18 -39.44
N GLY A 55 -49.00 26.17 -38.56
CA GLY A 55 -49.74 24.99 -38.06
C GLY A 55 -49.35 24.42 -36.68
N SER A 56 -49.49 25.13 -35.55
CA SER A 56 -50.70 25.23 -34.70
C SER A 56 -51.14 23.93 -33.98
N TYR A 57 -51.08 23.95 -32.63
CA TYR A 57 -52.17 23.54 -31.73
C TYR A 57 -52.06 24.31 -30.39
N LEU A 58 -53.22 24.70 -29.88
CA LEU A 58 -53.50 25.82 -28.98
C LEU A 58 -53.42 25.51 -27.47
N ALA A 59 -53.26 26.61 -26.73
CA ALA A 59 -53.14 26.79 -25.29
C ALA A 59 -54.43 26.66 -24.46
N LYS A 60 -54.27 26.48 -23.14
CA LYS A 60 -55.01 27.09 -22.00
C LYS A 60 -54.04 27.11 -20.80
N GLY A 61 -53.49 28.23 -20.31
CA GLY A 61 -54.06 29.24 -19.39
C GLY A 61 -53.87 28.81 -17.91
N SER A 62 -53.53 29.60 -16.88
CA SER A 62 -53.12 31.00 -16.68
C SER A 62 -52.89 31.24 -15.14
N TYR A 63 -52.19 32.33 -14.78
CA TYR A 63 -52.19 33.12 -13.51
C TYR A 63 -51.26 32.86 -12.29
N SER A 64 -50.29 33.80 -12.18
CA SER A 64 -49.86 34.74 -11.10
C SER A 64 -49.81 34.40 -9.59
N ALA A 65 -48.76 34.96 -8.99
CA ALA A 65 -48.33 34.97 -7.59
C ALA A 65 -49.15 35.79 -6.58
N LYS A 66 -49.04 35.36 -5.31
CA LYS A 66 -49.10 36.08 -4.01
C LYS A 66 -48.28 35.20 -3.03
N GLY A 67 -47.48 35.61 -2.05
CA GLY A 67 -47.13 36.88 -1.43
C GLY A 67 -46.62 36.57 0.00
N SER A 68 -45.40 37.01 0.31
CA SER A 68 -44.78 37.34 1.62
C SER A 68 -45.00 36.48 2.90
N HIS A 69 -43.91 36.06 3.55
CA HIS A 69 -43.53 36.49 4.92
C HIS A 69 -42.07 36.20 5.28
N SER A 70 -41.52 37.09 6.11
CA SER A 70 -40.14 37.24 6.58
C SER A 70 -39.71 36.22 7.65
N ALA A 71 -38.44 35.82 7.62
CA ALA A 71 -37.71 35.38 8.81
C ALA A 71 -36.28 35.91 8.74
N GLU A 72 -35.96 36.81 9.68
CA GLU A 72 -34.59 37.16 10.04
C GLU A 72 -33.91 35.93 10.63
N GLY A 73 -32.72 35.62 10.13
CA GLY A 73 -31.83 34.60 10.67
C GLY A 73 -30.40 35.07 10.46
N SER A 74 -29.82 35.64 11.50
CA SER A 74 -28.41 36.00 11.60
C SER A 74 -27.54 34.76 11.41
N TYR A 75 -26.74 34.70 10.34
CA TYR A 75 -25.66 33.74 10.22
C TYR A 75 -24.46 34.28 11.00
N SER A 76 -24.22 33.73 12.20
CA SER A 76 -22.93 33.83 12.87
C SER A 76 -21.91 33.02 12.07
N ALA A 77 -20.98 33.73 11.43
CA ALA A 77 -19.80 33.13 10.82
C ALA A 77 -18.83 32.68 11.92
N GLU A 78 -19.03 31.47 12.43
CA GLU A 78 -18.02 30.72 13.16
C GLU A 78 -17.82 29.39 12.45
N GLY A 79 -17.04 29.43 11.37
CA GLY A 79 -16.47 28.25 10.73
C GLY A 79 -14.96 28.29 10.96
N SER A 80 -14.52 27.67 12.06
CA SER A 80 -13.11 27.40 12.34
C SER A 80 -12.46 26.72 11.15
N ALA A 81 -11.31 27.23 10.71
CA ALA A 81 -10.48 26.59 9.71
C ALA A 81 -9.97 25.25 10.26
N GLU A 82 -10.62 24.14 9.91
CA GLU A 82 -10.05 22.81 10.10
C GLU A 82 -8.83 22.68 9.20
N SER A 83 -7.65 22.61 9.83
CA SER A 83 -6.43 22.13 9.18
C SER A 83 -6.65 20.68 8.77
N ALA A 84 -6.65 20.38 7.47
CA ALA A 84 -6.67 19.02 6.98
C ALA A 84 -5.37 18.30 7.38
N ASP A 85 -5.42 17.57 8.48
CA ASP A 85 -4.34 16.73 9.00
C ASP A 85 -4.51 15.31 8.43
N THR A 86 -3.90 15.04 7.27
CA THR A 86 -4.10 13.82 6.46
C THR A 86 -3.34 12.60 7.00
N GLY A 87 -3.31 12.43 8.33
CA GLY A 87 -2.58 11.37 8.99
C GLY A 87 -3.19 9.97 8.77
N PRO A 88 -2.42 8.89 8.99
CA PRO A 88 -2.92 7.51 8.93
C PRO A 88 -4.15 7.26 9.82
N SER A 89 -4.28 7.97 10.95
CA SER A 89 -5.46 7.92 11.82
C SER A 89 -6.73 8.43 11.15
N GLN A 90 -6.66 9.48 10.33
CA GLN A 90 -7.83 10.02 9.63
C GLN A 90 -8.28 9.07 8.51
N PHE A 91 -7.34 8.46 7.78
CA PHE A 91 -7.69 7.49 6.74
C PHE A 91 -8.14 6.16 7.33
N PHE A 92 -7.27 5.49 8.11
CA PHE A 92 -7.57 4.17 8.66
C PHE A 92 -8.62 4.19 9.78
N GLY A 93 -8.69 5.28 10.56
CA GLY A 93 -9.72 5.47 11.58
C GLY A 93 -11.10 5.77 11.00
N ALA A 94 -11.20 6.46 9.86
CA ALA A 94 -12.48 6.68 9.17
C ALA A 94 -13.14 5.38 8.69
N PHE A 95 -12.37 4.31 8.46
CA PHE A 95 -12.93 3.01 8.12
C PHE A 95 -13.61 2.31 9.31
N SER A 96 -13.43 2.77 10.56
CA SER A 96 -13.84 2.03 11.76
C SER A 96 -15.24 2.37 12.33
N GLN A 97 -15.92 3.42 11.88
CA GLN A 97 -16.99 4.02 12.70
C GLN A 97 -18.46 3.71 12.31
N GLU A 98 -18.79 3.29 11.08
CA GLU A 98 -20.22 3.20 10.67
C GLU A 98 -20.63 1.93 9.89
N THR A 99 -19.82 0.87 9.86
CA THR A 99 -20.04 -0.27 8.95
C THR A 99 -20.13 -1.64 9.64
N GLU A 100 -20.43 -1.70 10.94
CA GLU A 100 -20.49 -2.96 11.72
C GLU A 100 -21.39 -4.05 11.11
N ASN A 101 -22.34 -3.69 10.23
CA ASN A 101 -23.23 -4.63 9.54
C ASN A 101 -22.83 -4.97 8.09
N VAL A 102 -21.80 -4.32 7.52
CA VAL A 102 -21.40 -4.48 6.11
C VAL A 102 -20.25 -5.45 5.93
N TYR A 103 -19.30 -5.48 6.88
CA TYR A 103 -18.08 -6.30 6.80
C TYR A 103 -18.03 -7.36 7.91
N MET A 104 -17.31 -8.45 7.65
CA MET A 104 -17.12 -9.50 8.65
C MET A 104 -16.13 -9.05 9.74
N PRO A 105 -16.39 -9.38 11.01
CA PRO A 105 -15.43 -9.16 12.08
C PRO A 105 -14.35 -10.24 12.09
N VAL A 106 -13.19 -9.90 12.65
CA VAL A 106 -12.12 -10.87 12.92
C VAL A 106 -12.42 -11.62 14.22
N THR A 107 -12.49 -12.94 14.17
CA THR A 107 -12.91 -13.77 15.33
C THR A 107 -12.06 -15.03 15.45
N LYS A 108 -11.97 -15.58 16.67
CA LYS A 108 -11.32 -16.88 16.87
C LYS A 108 -12.14 -18.06 16.33
N ALA A 109 -13.44 -17.87 16.10
CA ALA A 109 -14.35 -18.92 15.64
C ALA A 109 -14.12 -19.29 14.16
N ARG A 110 -13.52 -18.39 13.37
CA ARG A 110 -13.15 -18.63 11.97
C ARG A 110 -11.61 -18.56 11.85
N PRO A 111 -10.88 -19.60 12.29
CA PRO A 111 -9.43 -19.57 12.25
C PRO A 111 -8.92 -19.53 10.81
N MET A 112 -7.81 -18.84 10.61
CA MET A 112 -7.12 -18.77 9.32
C MET A 112 -6.57 -20.15 8.90
N THR A 113 -6.80 -20.53 7.65
CA THR A 113 -6.42 -21.81 7.02
C THR A 113 -5.60 -21.58 5.76
N LEU A 114 -4.35 -22.08 5.75
CA LEU A 114 -3.51 -22.07 4.57
C LEU A 114 -3.56 -23.47 3.91
N PRO A 115 -3.64 -23.57 2.56
CA PRO A 115 -3.44 -22.49 1.59
C PRO A 115 -4.70 -21.70 1.19
N GLU A 116 -5.88 -22.00 1.74
CA GLU A 116 -7.13 -21.34 1.31
C GLU A 116 -7.08 -19.81 1.42
N ASP A 117 -6.52 -19.30 2.52
CA ASP A 117 -6.43 -17.86 2.81
C ASP A 117 -5.23 -17.18 2.12
N HIS A 118 -4.69 -17.78 1.05
CA HIS A 118 -3.93 -17.04 0.05
C HIS A 118 -4.84 -16.17 -0.84
N LYS A 119 -6.15 -16.42 -0.82
CA LYS A 119 -7.14 -15.61 -1.54
C LYS A 119 -7.28 -14.22 -0.94
N SER A 120 -7.84 -13.32 -1.75
CA SER A 120 -8.36 -12.05 -1.25
C SER A 120 -9.66 -12.29 -0.49
N HIS A 121 -9.88 -11.52 0.58
CA HIS A 121 -11.01 -11.62 1.49
C HIS A 121 -11.93 -10.39 1.42
N PRO A 122 -12.70 -10.18 0.33
CA PRO A 122 -13.52 -8.98 0.10
C PRO A 122 -14.65 -8.79 1.11
N GLU A 123 -14.93 -9.79 1.94
CA GLU A 123 -15.83 -9.67 3.07
C GLU A 123 -15.26 -8.85 4.24
N PHE A 124 -13.96 -8.54 4.24
CA PHE A 124 -13.32 -7.63 5.19
C PHE A 124 -13.05 -6.27 4.53
N GLN A 125 -13.08 -5.22 5.33
CA GLN A 125 -12.96 -3.86 4.82
C GLN A 125 -11.55 -3.54 4.30
N LEU A 126 -10.51 -4.06 4.95
CA LEU A 126 -9.10 -3.77 4.68
C LEU A 126 -8.31 -5.06 4.48
N GLU A 127 -7.42 -5.08 3.50
CA GLU A 127 -6.52 -6.20 3.21
C GLU A 127 -5.26 -5.72 2.51
N TRP A 128 -4.09 -6.29 2.83
CA TRP A 128 -2.84 -5.90 2.19
C TRP A 128 -1.83 -7.02 2.01
N TRP A 129 -1.10 -6.91 0.89
CA TRP A 129 -0.01 -7.76 0.46
C TRP A 129 1.27 -6.92 0.46
N TYR A 130 2.12 -7.17 1.44
CA TYR A 130 3.29 -6.34 1.71
C TYR A 130 4.58 -7.12 1.54
N LEU A 131 5.45 -6.68 0.64
CA LEU A 131 6.75 -7.26 0.33
C LEU A 131 7.86 -6.25 0.66
N THR A 132 8.82 -6.69 1.46
CA THR A 132 10.04 -5.94 1.75
C THR A 132 11.27 -6.76 1.39
N PHE A 133 12.31 -6.09 0.90
CA PHE A 133 13.54 -6.73 0.45
C PHE A 133 14.77 -5.96 0.90
N VAL A 134 15.77 -6.72 1.35
CA VAL A 134 17.13 -6.24 1.57
C VAL A 134 18.04 -6.85 0.51
N LEU A 135 18.33 -6.07 -0.53
CA LEU A 135 19.04 -6.52 -1.72
C LEU A 135 20.48 -6.00 -1.75
N GLU A 136 21.33 -6.68 -2.51
CA GLU A 136 22.68 -6.26 -2.85
C GLU A 136 23.00 -6.65 -4.30
N ASP A 137 23.81 -5.84 -4.98
CA ASP A 137 24.35 -6.19 -6.31
C ASP A 137 25.69 -6.93 -6.24
N GLU A 138 26.28 -7.21 -7.39
CA GLU A 138 27.58 -7.91 -7.51
C GLU A 138 28.76 -7.09 -6.95
N GLU A 139 28.63 -5.78 -6.82
CA GLU A 139 29.62 -4.88 -6.23
C GLU A 139 29.39 -4.63 -4.72
N ASN A 140 28.37 -5.27 -4.14
CA ASN A 140 27.90 -5.08 -2.76
C ASN A 140 27.27 -3.70 -2.49
N ASN A 141 26.77 -3.03 -3.53
CA ASN A 141 25.89 -1.89 -3.33
C ASN A 141 24.57 -2.38 -2.72
N GLU A 142 24.12 -1.70 -1.68
CA GLU A 142 22.98 -2.11 -0.87
C GLU A 142 21.71 -1.37 -1.28
N TYR A 143 20.61 -2.12 -1.39
CA TYR A 143 19.30 -1.57 -1.68
C TYR A 143 18.26 -2.02 -0.65
N GLY A 144 17.36 -1.11 -0.30
CA GLY A 144 16.09 -1.41 0.36
C GLY A 144 14.99 -1.28 -0.68
N LEU A 145 14.19 -2.33 -0.88
CA LEU A 145 13.09 -2.33 -1.83
C LEU A 145 11.80 -2.74 -1.15
N GLN A 146 10.71 -2.08 -1.50
CA GLN A 146 9.39 -2.34 -0.97
C GLN A 146 8.35 -2.34 -2.07
N TYR A 147 7.32 -3.17 -1.90
CA TYR A 147 6.12 -3.22 -2.71
C TYR A 147 4.92 -3.54 -1.80
N THR A 148 3.85 -2.76 -1.89
CA THR A 148 2.59 -2.99 -1.19
C THR A 148 1.45 -2.91 -2.18
N LEU A 149 0.53 -3.86 -2.09
CA LEU A 149 -0.82 -3.75 -2.62
C LEU A 149 -1.79 -3.70 -1.45
N PHE A 150 -2.62 -2.67 -1.39
CA PHE A 150 -3.59 -2.44 -0.33
C PHE A 150 -4.98 -2.39 -0.96
N ARG A 151 -5.95 -3.07 -0.35
CA ARG A 151 -7.36 -3.05 -0.75
C ARG A 151 -8.18 -2.53 0.41
N PHE A 152 -9.05 -1.59 0.11
CA PHE A 152 -10.01 -1.04 1.06
C PHE A 152 -11.37 -0.90 0.42
N SER A 153 -12.41 -0.89 1.25
CA SER A 153 -13.77 -0.74 0.78
C SER A 153 -14.52 0.35 1.53
N ASN A 154 -15.28 1.14 0.78
CA ASN A 154 -16.17 2.19 1.28
C ASN A 154 -17.64 1.86 1.00
N ALA A 155 -17.99 0.57 1.06
CA ALA A 155 -19.33 0.10 0.74
C ALA A 155 -20.37 0.69 1.70
N ALA A 156 -21.47 1.18 1.12
CA ALA A 156 -22.67 1.56 1.85
C ALA A 156 -23.80 0.58 1.55
N ASP A 157 -24.73 0.41 2.50
CA ASP A 157 -25.78 -0.62 2.54
C ASP A 157 -26.74 -0.61 1.31
N ASN A 158 -26.69 0.43 0.48
CA ASN A 158 -27.57 0.62 -0.68
C ASN A 158 -26.83 0.91 -2.01
N MET A 159 -25.54 0.58 -2.12
CA MET A 159 -24.81 0.77 -3.38
C MET A 159 -25.24 -0.24 -4.46
N VAL A 160 -25.61 0.26 -5.64
CA VAL A 160 -25.80 -0.58 -6.83
C VAL A 160 -24.44 -1.10 -7.29
N LYS A 161 -24.25 -2.42 -7.31
CA LYS A 161 -22.98 -3.03 -7.74
C LYS A 161 -22.93 -3.12 -9.27
N THR A 162 -21.97 -2.42 -9.86
CA THR A 162 -21.59 -2.53 -11.27
C THR A 162 -20.07 -2.54 -11.35
N ALA A 163 -19.50 -2.87 -12.51
CA ALA A 163 -18.04 -2.76 -12.72
C ALA A 163 -17.48 -1.34 -12.49
N TRP A 164 -18.33 -0.30 -12.53
CA TRP A 164 -17.97 1.11 -12.34
C TRP A 164 -18.40 1.68 -10.98
N SER A 165 -19.11 0.89 -10.18
CA SER A 165 -19.62 1.27 -8.85
C SER A 165 -19.29 0.20 -7.81
N GLU A 166 -18.19 -0.52 -8.04
CA GLU A 166 -17.61 -1.45 -7.08
C GLU A 166 -17.01 -0.64 -5.91
N PRO A 167 -17.45 -0.86 -4.66
CA PRO A 167 -16.93 -0.13 -3.50
C PRO A 167 -15.50 -0.51 -3.11
N GLN A 168 -14.90 -1.52 -3.73
CA GLN A 168 -13.50 -1.86 -3.51
C GLN A 168 -12.61 -0.84 -4.22
N GLN A 169 -11.58 -0.39 -3.52
CA GLN A 169 -10.53 0.49 -4.02
C GLN A 169 -9.19 -0.17 -3.73
N TRP A 170 -8.21 0.12 -4.58
CA TRP A 170 -6.86 -0.42 -4.50
C TRP A 170 -5.87 0.72 -4.44
N MET A 171 -4.85 0.54 -3.62
CA MET A 171 -3.67 1.39 -3.56
C MET A 171 -2.44 0.52 -3.70
N GLY A 172 -1.60 0.81 -4.69
CA GLY A 172 -0.29 0.20 -4.84
C GLY A 172 0.77 1.23 -4.54
N HIS A 173 1.79 0.90 -3.75
CA HIS A 173 2.96 1.75 -3.62
C HIS A 173 4.24 0.94 -3.53
N ALA A 174 5.32 1.51 -4.04
CA ALA A 174 6.64 0.89 -4.02
C ALA A 174 7.73 1.93 -3.83
N SER A 175 8.77 1.56 -3.09
CA SER A 175 9.95 2.38 -2.90
C SER A 175 11.24 1.60 -3.16
N LEU A 176 12.23 2.30 -3.70
CA LEU A 176 13.60 1.80 -3.82
C LEU A 176 14.54 2.82 -3.20
N HIS A 177 15.37 2.36 -2.27
CA HIS A 177 16.38 3.17 -1.61
C HIS A 177 17.75 2.57 -1.90
N SER A 178 18.66 3.36 -2.46
CA SER A 178 20.11 3.10 -2.41
C SER A 178 20.71 3.92 -1.26
N LYS A 179 22.04 3.86 -1.07
CA LYS A 179 22.71 4.71 -0.06
C LYS A 179 22.56 6.21 -0.33
N THR A 180 22.36 6.61 -1.58
CA THR A 180 22.30 8.02 -1.98
C THR A 180 20.95 8.43 -2.56
N GLU A 181 20.23 7.50 -3.18
CA GLU A 181 19.00 7.78 -3.94
C GLU A 181 17.76 7.21 -3.25
N HIS A 182 16.60 7.77 -3.58
CA HIS A 182 15.29 7.29 -3.17
C HIS A 182 14.29 7.51 -4.31
N TYR A 183 13.57 6.46 -4.66
CA TYR A 183 12.48 6.45 -5.63
C TYR A 183 11.20 5.97 -4.95
N PHE A 184 10.08 6.58 -5.27
CA PHE A 184 8.77 6.23 -4.74
C PHE A 184 7.67 6.49 -5.78
N GLU A 185 6.71 5.58 -5.88
CA GLU A 185 5.51 5.71 -6.70
C GLU A 185 4.30 5.19 -5.92
N GLU A 186 3.16 5.88 -6.06
CA GLU A 186 1.85 5.47 -5.54
C GLU A 186 0.83 5.45 -6.69
N ARG A 187 -0.06 4.45 -6.66
CA ARG A 187 -1.14 4.27 -7.63
C ARG A 187 -2.45 3.99 -6.92
N LEU A 188 -3.51 4.53 -7.47
CA LEU A 188 -4.88 4.24 -7.06
C LEU A 188 -5.65 3.61 -8.21
N ALA A 189 -6.45 2.60 -7.91
CA ALA A 189 -7.31 1.95 -8.88
C ALA A 189 -8.67 1.59 -8.28
N ALA A 190 -9.73 1.81 -9.05
CA ALA A 190 -11.05 1.31 -8.69
C ALA A 190 -11.11 -0.22 -8.85
N GLY A 191 -11.82 -0.89 -7.95
CA GLY A 191 -12.19 -2.29 -8.12
C GLY A 191 -13.15 -2.49 -9.29
N GLY A 192 -13.30 -3.74 -9.75
CA GLY A 192 -14.29 -4.12 -10.77
C GLY A 192 -13.95 -3.78 -12.22
N VAL A 193 -13.01 -2.85 -12.47
CA VAL A 193 -12.56 -2.45 -13.82
C VAL A 193 -11.60 -3.49 -14.45
N GLY A 194 -10.90 -4.26 -13.60
CA GLY A 194 -10.01 -5.34 -14.03
C GLY A 194 -8.53 -4.96 -14.13
N ASN A 195 -8.16 -3.73 -13.78
CA ASN A 195 -6.77 -3.29 -13.70
C ASN A 195 -6.14 -3.47 -12.30
N ALA A 196 -6.91 -3.76 -11.26
CA ALA A 196 -6.38 -4.13 -9.95
C ALA A 196 -7.14 -5.32 -9.34
N PHE A 197 -6.43 -6.36 -8.91
CA PHE A 197 -7.01 -7.57 -8.33
C PHE A 197 -5.97 -8.50 -7.70
N VAL A 198 -6.46 -9.44 -6.88
CA VAL A 198 -5.72 -10.65 -6.47
C VAL A 198 -6.53 -11.91 -6.81
N LYS A 199 -5.89 -12.88 -7.46
CA LYS A 199 -6.43 -14.22 -7.79
C LYS A 199 -5.51 -15.29 -7.24
N THR A 200 -6.03 -16.50 -7.02
CA THR A 200 -5.30 -17.60 -6.39
C THR A 200 -5.04 -18.80 -7.26
N SER A 201 -5.48 -18.87 -8.52
CA SER A 201 -5.16 -20.06 -9.34
C SER A 201 -5.22 -19.74 -10.84
N PRO A 202 -4.07 -19.44 -11.48
CA PRO A 202 -2.76 -19.19 -10.87
C PRO A 202 -2.78 -17.96 -9.95
N PHE A 203 -1.91 -17.91 -8.95
CA PHE A 203 -1.80 -16.75 -8.09
C PHE A 203 -1.34 -15.53 -8.91
N SER A 204 -2.05 -14.42 -8.77
CA SER A 204 -1.67 -13.14 -9.36
C SER A 204 -2.17 -11.99 -8.51
N ALA A 205 -1.29 -11.06 -8.15
CA ALA A 205 -1.61 -9.77 -7.55
C ALA A 205 -1.16 -8.68 -8.53
N VAL A 206 -2.08 -7.80 -8.93
CA VAL A 206 -1.87 -6.85 -10.02
C VAL A 206 -2.45 -5.48 -9.67
N ILE A 207 -1.72 -4.44 -10.07
CA ILE A 207 -2.25 -3.07 -10.25
C ILE A 207 -1.61 -2.46 -11.50
N ASP A 208 -2.43 -2.22 -12.52
CA ASP A 208 -2.04 -1.83 -13.88
C ASP A 208 -0.96 -2.77 -14.46
N ASN A 209 0.26 -2.28 -14.69
CA ASN A 209 1.39 -3.08 -15.17
C ASN A 209 2.27 -3.66 -14.05
N TRP A 210 2.00 -3.37 -12.78
CA TRP A 210 2.68 -4.02 -11.66
C TRP A 210 2.08 -5.40 -11.44
N SER A 211 2.94 -6.41 -11.35
CA SER A 211 2.51 -7.79 -11.29
C SER A 211 3.36 -8.64 -10.36
N TRP A 212 2.70 -9.44 -9.54
CA TRP A 212 3.28 -10.52 -8.77
C TRP A 212 2.52 -11.79 -9.11
N THR A 213 3.20 -12.78 -9.72
CA THR A 213 2.56 -13.98 -10.27
C THR A 213 3.26 -15.26 -9.83
N SER A 214 2.49 -16.32 -9.61
CA SER A 214 2.97 -17.69 -9.42
C SER A 214 2.20 -18.65 -10.31
N GLU A 215 2.83 -19.73 -10.76
CA GLU A 215 2.16 -20.75 -11.58
C GLU A 215 1.10 -21.55 -10.80
N GLY A 216 1.28 -21.67 -9.48
CA GLY A 216 0.40 -22.43 -8.60
C GLY A 216 -0.58 -21.55 -7.83
N ALA A 217 -1.25 -22.15 -6.84
CA ALA A 217 -2.16 -21.41 -5.96
C ALA A 217 -1.50 -20.73 -4.75
N SER A 218 -0.25 -21.09 -4.49
CA SER A 218 0.59 -20.42 -3.51
C SER A 218 1.15 -19.12 -4.10
N PRO A 219 1.33 -18.07 -3.29
CA PRO A 219 1.97 -16.83 -3.75
C PRO A 219 3.46 -16.99 -4.09
N PHE A 220 4.06 -18.16 -3.82
CA PHE A 220 5.45 -18.50 -4.11
C PHE A 220 5.60 -19.95 -4.62
N PRO A 221 6.62 -20.27 -5.44
CA PRO A 221 7.62 -19.38 -6.04
C PRO A 221 6.99 -18.40 -7.03
N ALA A 222 7.61 -17.24 -7.25
CA ALA A 222 6.95 -16.14 -7.96
C ALA A 222 7.88 -15.32 -8.86
N ALA A 223 7.28 -14.66 -9.84
CA ALA A 223 7.88 -13.54 -10.55
C ALA A 223 7.19 -12.25 -10.08
N LEU A 224 8.00 -11.28 -9.63
CA LEU A 224 7.59 -9.93 -9.26
C LEU A 224 8.17 -8.95 -10.28
N ALA A 225 7.32 -8.17 -10.94
CA ALA A 225 7.73 -7.18 -11.92
C ALA A 225 6.91 -5.90 -11.77
N PHE A 226 7.57 -4.76 -11.58
CA PHE A 226 6.95 -3.44 -11.47
C PHE A 226 7.95 -2.34 -11.81
N SER A 227 7.46 -1.13 -11.98
CA SER A 227 8.26 0.08 -12.21
C SER A 227 8.06 1.06 -11.06
N ILE A 228 9.02 1.94 -10.80
CA ILE A 228 8.83 3.11 -9.94
C ILE A 228 9.12 4.33 -10.80
N ASN A 229 8.07 5.09 -11.07
CA ASN A 229 8.05 6.22 -11.99
C ASN A 229 8.48 5.75 -13.39
N GLN A 230 9.29 6.56 -14.06
CA GLN A 230 9.97 6.23 -15.31
C GLN A 230 11.45 5.88 -15.10
N ASP A 231 11.91 5.90 -13.84
CA ASP A 231 13.33 5.89 -13.48
C ASP A 231 13.80 4.51 -13.05
N VAL A 232 12.90 3.67 -12.54
CA VAL A 232 13.24 2.35 -12.00
C VAL A 232 12.36 1.26 -12.58
N ASP A 233 12.97 0.15 -13.02
CA ASP A 233 12.29 -1.11 -13.32
C ASP A 233 12.83 -2.22 -12.41
N VAL A 234 11.93 -3.02 -11.85
CA VAL A 234 12.25 -4.14 -10.98
C VAL A 234 11.71 -5.42 -11.59
N ALA A 235 12.55 -6.45 -11.68
CA ALA A 235 12.14 -7.80 -12.06
C ALA A 235 12.87 -8.82 -11.17
N LEU A 236 12.13 -9.47 -10.27
CA LEU A 236 12.66 -10.42 -9.30
C LEU A 236 11.98 -11.79 -9.45
N SER A 237 12.79 -12.85 -9.35
CA SER A 237 12.35 -14.21 -9.07
C SER A 237 12.43 -14.45 -7.57
N LEU A 238 11.33 -14.91 -6.98
CA LEU A 238 11.17 -15.12 -5.55
C LEU A 238 11.00 -16.62 -5.27
N SER A 239 11.89 -17.18 -4.46
CA SER A 239 11.80 -18.57 -4.00
C SER A 239 11.68 -18.62 -2.48
N THR A 240 11.11 -19.70 -1.96
CA THR A 240 10.94 -19.85 -0.50
C THR A 240 11.65 -21.10 -0.01
N TYR A 241 12.27 -21.02 1.16
CA TYR A 241 13.05 -22.12 1.77
C TYR A 241 12.57 -22.49 3.18
N GLY A 242 11.43 -21.94 3.61
CA GLY A 242 10.84 -22.19 4.92
C GLY A 242 9.32 -21.99 4.93
N PRO A 243 8.67 -22.30 6.05
CA PRO A 243 7.21 -22.30 6.13
C PRO A 243 6.65 -20.87 6.22
N PHE A 244 5.38 -20.73 5.81
CA PHE A 244 4.57 -19.59 6.22
C PHE A 244 4.42 -19.58 7.75
N ILE A 245 4.42 -18.38 8.34
CA ILE A 245 4.32 -18.16 9.77
C ILE A 245 3.01 -17.44 10.07
N LYS A 246 2.09 -18.12 10.76
CA LYS A 246 0.88 -17.49 11.27
C LYS A 246 1.24 -16.59 12.46
N GLN A 247 0.90 -15.31 12.38
CA GLN A 247 1.17 -14.34 13.44
C GLN A 247 0.15 -14.46 14.58
N GLY A 248 0.47 -13.92 15.75
CA GLY A 248 -0.45 -13.93 16.89
C GLY A 248 -0.82 -15.34 17.36
N GLU A 249 -2.08 -15.57 17.66
CA GLU A 249 -2.62 -16.88 18.03
C GLU A 249 -3.13 -17.61 16.77
N SER A 250 -2.20 -18.31 16.09
CA SER A 250 -2.51 -19.09 14.88
C SER A 250 -3.17 -18.28 13.75
N GLY A 251 -2.77 -17.02 13.59
CA GLY A 251 -3.26 -16.10 12.57
C GLY A 251 -4.09 -14.97 13.17
N TYR A 252 -4.73 -15.20 14.31
CA TYR A 252 -5.48 -14.18 15.02
C TYR A 252 -4.53 -13.25 15.78
N SER A 253 -4.35 -12.03 15.27
CA SER A 253 -3.34 -11.08 15.74
C SER A 253 -3.98 -9.90 16.47
N LYS A 254 -3.49 -9.65 17.69
CA LYS A 254 -3.87 -8.49 18.51
C LYS A 254 -2.99 -7.31 18.18
N LYS A 255 -3.58 -6.12 17.98
CA LYS A 255 -2.86 -4.86 17.70
C LYS A 255 -2.95 -3.82 18.82
N THR A 256 -3.98 -3.90 19.65
CA THR A 256 -4.23 -3.03 20.81
C THR A 256 -4.87 -3.84 21.93
N GLN A 257 -5.07 -3.24 23.12
CA GLN A 257 -5.80 -3.89 24.21
C GLN A 257 -7.30 -4.02 23.90
N ASN A 258 -7.85 -3.15 23.04
CA ASN A 258 -9.23 -3.28 22.59
C ASN A 258 -9.43 -4.62 21.84
N GLU A 259 -10.32 -5.47 22.34
CA GLU A 259 -10.62 -6.79 21.78
C GLU A 259 -11.26 -6.77 20.38
N GLN A 260 -11.76 -5.62 19.92
CA GLN A 260 -12.29 -5.43 18.56
C GLN A 260 -11.19 -5.19 17.51
N LEU A 261 -10.04 -4.63 17.89
CA LEU A 261 -8.95 -4.29 16.96
C LEU A 261 -8.04 -5.50 16.73
N ARG A 262 -8.44 -6.32 15.76
CA ARG A 262 -7.85 -7.62 15.46
C ARG A 262 -7.68 -7.78 13.96
N SER A 263 -6.68 -8.56 13.57
CA SER A 263 -6.49 -8.94 12.17
C SER A 263 -6.21 -10.43 12.06
N TYR A 264 -6.53 -10.98 10.89
CA TYR A 264 -5.91 -12.24 10.47
C TYR A 264 -4.61 -11.92 9.75
N TYR A 265 -3.52 -12.58 10.12
CA TYR A 265 -2.19 -12.18 9.69
C TYR A 265 -1.24 -13.38 9.62
N TYR A 266 -0.55 -13.52 8.49
CA TYR A 266 0.60 -14.41 8.34
C TYR A 266 1.71 -13.76 7.52
N SER A 267 2.89 -14.36 7.63
CA SER A 267 4.09 -13.94 6.90
C SER A 267 4.73 -15.10 6.14
N GLN A 268 5.51 -14.79 5.10
CA GLN A 268 6.53 -15.68 4.54
C GLN A 268 7.89 -14.98 4.67
N PRO A 269 8.65 -15.27 5.73
CA PRO A 269 9.89 -14.55 6.02
C PRO A 269 11.14 -15.26 5.45
N PHE A 270 10.97 -16.42 4.80
CA PHE A 270 12.03 -17.25 4.21
C PHE A 270 12.05 -17.10 2.68
N ILE A 271 12.14 -15.86 2.18
CA ILE A 271 12.21 -15.57 0.75
C ILE A 271 13.65 -15.28 0.34
N ASP A 272 14.13 -15.97 -0.68
CA ASP A 272 15.32 -15.59 -1.45
C ASP A 272 14.85 -14.90 -2.73
N ALA A 273 15.37 -13.70 -2.96
CA ALA A 273 15.08 -12.88 -4.13
C ALA A 273 16.32 -12.78 -5.02
N THR A 274 16.16 -12.98 -6.33
CA THR A 274 17.21 -12.78 -7.33
C THR A 274 16.62 -12.16 -8.58
N GLY A 275 17.33 -11.26 -9.26
CA GLY A 275 16.85 -10.70 -10.51
C GLY A 275 17.59 -9.42 -10.87
N THR A 276 16.87 -8.46 -11.44
CA THR A 276 17.43 -7.20 -11.92
C THR A 276 16.67 -6.01 -11.35
N VAL A 277 17.41 -4.98 -10.97
CA VAL A 277 16.91 -3.63 -10.75
C VAL A 277 17.58 -2.73 -11.78
N THR A 278 16.80 -2.02 -12.59
CA THR A 278 17.30 -1.05 -13.55
C THR A 278 16.99 0.34 -13.02
N ILE A 279 17.99 1.20 -12.87
CA ILE A 279 17.86 2.58 -12.40
C ILE A 279 18.45 3.49 -13.46
N ASN A 280 17.68 4.46 -13.96
CA ASN A 280 18.12 5.41 -14.98
C ASN A 280 18.78 4.73 -16.20
N ASN A 281 18.17 3.65 -16.70
CA ASN A 281 18.66 2.78 -17.78
C ASN A 281 19.94 1.97 -17.50
N GLN A 282 20.47 1.99 -16.28
CA GLN A 282 21.56 1.11 -15.85
C GLN A 282 20.99 -0.09 -15.09
N SER A 283 21.31 -1.30 -15.54
CA SER A 283 20.79 -2.54 -14.95
C SER A 283 21.78 -3.17 -13.99
N PHE A 284 21.30 -3.57 -12.82
CA PHE A 284 22.06 -4.20 -11.75
C PHE A 284 21.47 -5.57 -11.47
N ASN A 285 22.29 -6.63 -11.57
CA ASN A 285 21.92 -7.94 -11.06
C ASN A 285 21.92 -7.89 -9.55
N VAL A 286 20.81 -8.28 -8.92
CA VAL A 286 20.64 -8.22 -7.48
C VAL A 286 20.25 -9.57 -6.91
N LYS A 287 20.64 -9.77 -5.66
CA LYS A 287 20.20 -10.89 -4.82
C LYS A 287 19.90 -10.37 -3.42
N GLY A 288 19.09 -11.09 -2.66
CA GLY A 288 18.88 -10.73 -1.26
C GLY A 288 17.76 -11.51 -0.60
N LEU A 289 17.36 -10.99 0.56
CA LEU A 289 16.32 -11.59 1.39
C LEU A 289 15.03 -10.79 1.22
N GLY A 290 13.92 -11.51 1.12
CA GLY A 290 12.58 -10.94 1.13
C GLY A 290 11.79 -11.32 2.38
N TRP A 291 10.78 -10.52 2.68
CA TRP A 291 9.76 -10.79 3.66
C TRP A 291 8.39 -10.42 3.08
N TYR A 292 7.44 -11.34 3.19
CA TYR A 292 6.05 -11.10 2.81
C TYR A 292 5.14 -11.11 4.03
N ASP A 293 4.21 -10.17 4.07
CA ASP A 293 3.09 -10.11 4.99
C ASP A 293 1.76 -10.06 4.24
N HIS A 294 0.80 -10.85 4.73
CA HIS A 294 -0.59 -10.82 4.29
C HIS A 294 -1.49 -10.61 5.48
N GLU A 295 -2.30 -9.56 5.44
CA GLU A 295 -3.14 -9.24 6.58
C GLU A 295 -4.48 -8.62 6.14
N TRP A 296 -5.56 -8.98 6.84
CA TRP A 296 -6.89 -8.43 6.61
C TRP A 296 -7.68 -8.21 7.91
N THR A 297 -8.50 -7.17 7.91
CA THR A 297 -9.32 -6.75 9.05
C THR A 297 -10.48 -5.84 8.62
N SER A 298 -11.45 -5.65 9.50
CA SER A 298 -12.49 -4.61 9.37
C SER A 298 -12.35 -3.49 10.41
N HIS A 299 -11.38 -3.58 11.32
CA HIS A 299 -11.11 -2.57 12.34
C HIS A 299 -9.60 -2.52 12.62
N LEU A 300 -8.88 -1.64 11.92
CA LEU A 300 -7.41 -1.55 12.01
C LEU A 300 -6.92 -0.78 13.24
N ALA A 301 -7.57 0.35 13.52
CA ALA A 301 -7.21 1.29 14.57
C ALA A 301 -8.49 1.95 15.12
N ASN A 302 -8.44 2.44 16.37
CA ASN A 302 -9.44 3.35 16.92
C ASN A 302 -8.93 4.79 16.79
N ASP A 303 -9.79 5.78 17.05
CA ASP A 303 -9.42 7.21 17.04
C ASP A 303 -8.26 7.56 17.99
N SER A 304 -7.93 6.67 18.94
CA SER A 304 -6.85 6.84 19.92
C SER A 304 -5.51 6.24 19.49
N ALA A 305 -5.51 5.35 18.48
CA ALA A 305 -4.32 4.73 17.90
C ALA A 305 -3.85 5.62 16.75
N MET A 306 -2.70 6.26 16.94
CA MET A 306 -2.31 7.39 16.08
C MET A 306 -1.11 7.06 15.16
N GLY A 307 -0.55 5.85 15.26
CA GLY A 307 0.47 5.32 14.34
C GLY A 307 1.04 3.99 14.81
N TRP A 308 1.81 3.32 13.96
CA TRP A 308 2.52 2.09 14.30
C TRP A 308 3.99 2.12 13.87
N ASP A 309 4.81 1.39 14.60
CA ASP A 309 6.17 1.03 14.24
C ASP A 309 6.23 -0.47 13.98
N TRP A 310 6.56 -0.87 12.76
CA TRP A 310 6.65 -2.26 12.33
C TRP A 310 8.06 -2.60 11.85
N PHE A 311 8.49 -3.83 12.11
CA PHE A 311 9.82 -4.33 11.75
C PHE A 311 9.76 -5.78 11.25
N SER A 312 10.44 -6.06 10.13
CA SER A 312 10.81 -7.41 9.67
C SER A 312 12.32 -7.60 9.72
N LEU A 313 12.80 -8.45 10.62
CA LEU A 313 14.24 -8.59 10.87
C LEU A 313 14.74 -9.98 10.52
N HIS A 314 15.82 -10.03 9.74
CA HIS A 314 16.61 -11.21 9.44
C HIS A 314 17.89 -11.17 10.27
N LEU A 315 18.02 -12.07 11.25
CA LEU A 315 19.22 -12.18 12.09
C LEU A 315 20.22 -13.14 11.47
N ASN A 316 21.51 -12.86 11.65
CA ASN A 316 22.61 -13.62 11.03
C ASN A 316 22.71 -15.08 11.52
N ASP A 317 22.11 -15.41 12.68
CA ASP A 317 22.01 -16.79 13.17
C ASP A 317 20.91 -17.61 12.45
N GLY A 318 20.21 -16.98 11.50
CA GLY A 318 19.11 -17.52 10.72
C GLY A 318 17.74 -17.35 11.36
N SER A 319 17.68 -16.88 12.61
CA SER A 319 16.40 -16.53 13.24
C SER A 319 15.85 -15.21 12.66
N LYS A 320 14.56 -14.99 12.89
CA LYS A 320 13.83 -13.85 12.36
C LYS A 320 12.91 -13.26 13.41
N LEU A 321 12.62 -11.97 13.29
CA LEU A 321 11.73 -11.27 14.21
C LEU A 321 10.78 -10.37 13.42
N MET A 322 9.49 -10.60 13.55
CA MET A 322 8.50 -9.56 13.31
C MET A 322 8.28 -8.83 14.64
N ALA A 323 8.39 -7.51 14.67
CA ALA A 323 8.11 -6.71 15.86
C ALA A 323 7.16 -5.57 15.50
N PHE A 324 6.22 -5.29 16.40
CA PHE A 324 5.19 -4.29 16.19
C PHE A 324 4.97 -3.50 17.47
N ARG A 325 4.85 -2.18 17.32
CA ARG A 325 4.48 -1.25 18.38
C ARG A 325 3.38 -0.34 17.86
N MET A 326 2.19 -0.41 18.45
CA MET A 326 1.19 0.65 18.32
C MET A 326 1.62 1.81 19.23
N HIS A 327 1.44 3.04 18.76
CA HIS A 327 1.67 4.23 19.56
C HIS A 327 0.56 5.27 19.38
N SER A 328 0.46 6.15 20.36
CA SER A 328 -0.40 7.34 20.31
C SER A 328 0.50 8.55 20.03
N LEU A 329 0.01 9.57 19.32
CA LEU A 329 0.75 10.80 19.05
C LEU A 329 0.97 11.48 20.40
N ASP A 330 2.22 11.90 20.62
CA ASP A 330 2.69 12.36 21.92
C ASP A 330 2.07 13.72 22.34
N ASP A 331 1.94 13.87 23.66
CA ASP A 331 1.20 14.84 24.49
C ASP A 331 1.52 16.34 24.32
N SER A 332 2.34 16.75 23.33
CA SER A 332 2.76 18.16 23.18
C SER A 332 1.62 19.12 22.81
N GLN A 333 0.46 18.60 22.38
CA GLN A 333 -0.77 19.37 22.18
C GLN A 333 -1.71 19.37 23.41
N ILE A 334 -1.46 18.53 24.42
CA ILE A 334 -2.27 18.44 25.65
C ILE A 334 -1.70 19.32 26.78
N ALA A 335 -0.45 19.80 26.66
CA ALA A 335 0.22 20.64 27.65
C ALA A 335 -0.49 21.98 27.98
N ASN A 336 -1.51 22.38 27.22
CA ASN A 336 -2.35 23.55 27.53
C ASN A 336 -3.57 23.24 28.39
N ASN A 337 -3.83 21.98 28.76
CA ASN A 337 -4.93 21.64 29.66
C ASN A 337 -4.38 21.35 31.07
N THR A 338 -4.72 22.25 31.98
CA THR A 338 -4.27 22.28 33.37
C THR A 338 -4.46 20.94 34.08
N ALA A 339 -3.34 20.41 34.59
CA ALA A 339 -3.16 19.51 35.72
C ALA A 339 -4.40 18.76 36.26
N SER A 340 -4.45 17.43 36.05
CA SER A 340 -4.78 16.44 37.11
C SER A 340 -4.83 14.98 36.64
N ASP A 341 -4.66 14.67 35.35
CA ASP A 341 -4.80 13.28 34.88
C ASP A 341 -3.49 12.67 34.37
N THR A 342 -2.63 12.23 35.30
CA THR A 342 -1.44 11.42 35.04
C THR A 342 -1.74 10.03 34.45
N ARG A 343 -2.99 9.73 34.09
CA ARG A 343 -3.42 8.49 33.43
C ARG A 343 -3.41 8.58 31.90
N ARG A 344 -3.21 9.76 31.29
CA ARG A 344 -3.18 9.92 29.82
C ARG A 344 -1.83 9.62 29.17
N THR A 345 -0.72 9.84 29.88
CA THR A 345 0.66 9.62 29.41
C THR A 345 1.06 8.14 29.21
N GLN A 346 0.12 7.19 29.36
CA GLN A 346 0.34 5.74 29.27
C GLN A 346 -0.59 5.00 28.29
N ASN A 347 -1.55 5.67 27.66
CA ASN A 347 -2.54 5.03 26.79
C ASN A 347 -2.11 5.24 25.33
N GLU A 348 -1.66 4.26 24.55
CA GLU A 348 -1.78 2.81 24.66
C GLU A 348 -0.65 2.21 23.81
N ILE A 349 0.60 2.22 24.32
CA ILE A 349 1.71 1.54 23.64
C ILE A 349 1.47 0.04 23.75
N TYR A 350 0.91 -0.56 22.70
CA TYR A 350 0.79 -2.02 22.59
C TYR A 350 1.99 -2.54 21.80
N THR A 351 2.78 -3.42 22.42
CA THR A 351 3.90 -4.11 21.74
C THR A 351 3.62 -5.59 21.60
N THR A 352 3.98 -6.13 20.44
CA THR A 352 3.92 -7.56 20.16
C THR A 352 5.01 -7.92 19.16
N GLY A 353 5.19 -9.21 18.94
CA GLY A 353 6.05 -9.69 17.87
C GLY A 353 5.99 -11.20 17.76
N THR A 354 6.76 -11.73 16.83
CA THR A 354 6.93 -13.17 16.66
C THR A 354 8.38 -13.47 16.43
N TYR A 355 8.99 -14.18 17.38
CA TYR A 355 10.33 -14.72 17.22
C TYR A 355 10.26 -16.04 16.47
N ILE A 356 10.99 -16.14 15.37
CA ILE A 356 10.95 -17.27 14.45
C ILE A 356 12.35 -17.86 14.39
N THR A 357 12.49 -19.12 14.78
CA THR A 357 13.76 -19.83 14.67
C THR A 357 14.14 -20.06 13.21
N LYS A 358 15.43 -20.35 12.94
CA LYS A 358 15.92 -20.69 11.60
C LYS A 358 15.20 -21.84 10.89
N THR A 359 14.51 -22.70 11.65
CA THR A 359 13.74 -23.84 11.10
C THR A 359 12.25 -23.52 10.94
N GLY A 360 11.82 -22.28 11.16
CA GLY A 360 10.40 -21.88 11.04
C GLY A 360 9.53 -22.18 12.26
N LYS A 361 10.11 -22.63 13.39
CA LYS A 361 9.33 -22.69 14.64
C LYS A 361 9.15 -21.27 15.18
N ALA A 362 7.90 -20.82 15.27
CA ALA A 362 7.52 -19.50 15.73
C ALA A 362 7.04 -19.51 17.19
N LYS A 363 7.32 -18.41 17.90
CA LYS A 363 6.74 -18.07 19.20
C LYS A 363 6.26 -16.63 19.16
N THR A 364 4.97 -16.43 19.36
CA THR A 364 4.34 -15.13 19.60
C THR A 364 4.83 -14.56 20.92
N LEU A 365 5.23 -13.30 20.90
CA LEU A 365 5.74 -12.53 22.02
C LEU A 365 4.61 -11.62 22.51
N GLN A 366 4.25 -11.75 23.77
CA GLN A 366 3.30 -10.84 24.42
C GLN A 366 4.00 -9.52 24.78
N GLN A 367 3.24 -8.51 25.20
CA GLN A 367 3.77 -7.20 25.56
C GLN A 367 4.92 -7.23 26.59
N ASN A 368 4.89 -8.17 27.55
CA ASN A 368 5.95 -8.32 28.54
C ASN A 368 7.16 -9.13 28.04
N ASP A 369 7.06 -9.80 26.89
CA ASP A 369 8.15 -10.59 26.31
C ASP A 369 9.12 -9.75 25.48
N ILE A 370 8.69 -8.57 24.98
CA ILE A 370 9.43 -7.73 24.04
C ILE A 370 9.37 -6.25 24.42
N HIS A 371 10.53 -5.58 24.38
CA HIS A 371 10.62 -4.12 24.55
C HIS A 371 11.16 -3.48 23.28
N ILE A 372 10.50 -2.42 22.83
CA ILE A 372 10.84 -1.65 21.62
C ILE A 372 10.90 -0.18 22.02
N ARG A 373 12.06 0.46 21.93
CA ARG A 373 12.28 1.83 22.41
C ARG A 373 13.00 2.68 21.37
N PRO A 374 12.50 3.87 21.02
CA PRO A 374 13.21 4.77 20.11
C PRO A 374 14.49 5.31 20.76
N LEU A 375 15.54 5.47 19.96
CA LEU A 375 16.86 5.95 20.38
C LEU A 375 17.23 7.27 19.73
N LYS A 376 17.09 7.38 18.40
CA LYS A 376 17.43 8.56 17.61
C LYS A 376 16.26 8.91 16.71
N ARG A 377 16.03 10.21 16.52
CA ARG A 377 15.01 10.75 15.61
C ARG A 377 15.66 11.56 14.49
N GLU A 378 15.07 11.50 13.31
CA GLU A 378 15.34 12.35 12.16
C GLU A 378 14.28 13.43 12.08
N ARG A 379 14.69 14.65 11.73
CA ARG A 379 13.76 15.76 11.44
C ARG A 379 13.49 15.78 9.94
N ILE A 380 12.24 15.63 9.55
CA ILE A 380 11.81 15.61 8.15
C ILE A 380 10.90 16.80 7.93
N VAL A 381 11.19 17.60 6.90
CA VAL A 381 10.37 18.77 6.55
C VAL A 381 9.68 18.48 5.23
N THR A 382 8.35 18.57 5.20
CA THR A 382 7.55 18.37 3.99
C THR A 382 6.77 19.63 3.67
N GLU A 383 6.53 19.91 2.39
CA GLU A 383 5.59 20.97 2.00
C GLU A 383 4.16 20.52 2.34
N LYS A 384 3.39 21.36 3.04
CA LYS A 384 1.93 21.20 3.16
C LYS A 384 1.25 21.67 1.88
N ALA A 385 0.05 21.15 1.63
CA ALA A 385 -0.83 21.69 0.61
C ALA A 385 -0.99 23.20 0.79
N SER A 386 -0.85 23.96 -0.31
CA SER A 386 -1.03 25.41 -0.30
C SER A 386 -2.36 25.80 0.32
N ASP A 387 -2.35 26.81 1.19
CA ASP A 387 -3.61 27.40 1.67
C ASP A 387 -4.35 28.12 0.52
N LYS A 388 -5.58 28.58 0.79
CA LYS A 388 -6.38 29.34 -0.18
C LYS A 388 -5.68 30.61 -0.70
N ASN A 389 -4.63 31.07 -0.04
CA ASN A 389 -3.83 32.23 -0.40
C ASN A 389 -2.52 31.87 -1.13
N ASN A 390 -2.34 30.60 -1.49
CA ASN A 390 -1.15 30.07 -2.15
C ASN A 390 0.15 30.25 -1.32
N THR A 391 0.02 30.32 0.00
CA THR A 391 1.16 30.33 0.92
C THR A 391 1.65 28.89 1.09
N LYS A 392 2.94 28.66 0.80
CA LYS A 392 3.58 27.38 1.13
C LYS A 392 3.78 27.31 2.63
N HIS A 393 3.17 26.33 3.27
CA HIS A 393 3.41 26.00 4.67
C HIS A 393 4.29 24.76 4.73
N GLU A 394 5.21 24.69 5.69
CA GLU A 394 6.01 23.49 5.94
C GLU A 394 5.38 22.69 7.10
N ALA A 395 5.44 21.37 7.02
CA ALA A 395 5.19 20.46 8.14
C ALA A 395 6.54 19.88 8.58
N GLU A 396 6.79 19.90 9.88
CA GLU A 396 7.96 19.27 10.49
C GLU A 396 7.52 17.98 11.18
N HIS A 397 8.16 16.88 10.80
CA HIS A 397 7.91 15.54 11.34
C HIS A 397 9.16 15.10 12.11
N SER A 398 8.94 14.53 13.29
CA SER A 398 10.02 13.96 14.10
C SER A 398 9.90 12.45 14.04
N VAL A 399 10.78 11.78 13.30
CA VAL A 399 10.63 10.35 12.99
C VAL A 399 11.72 9.53 13.67
N PRO A 400 11.40 8.51 14.50
CA PRO A 400 12.41 7.66 15.14
C PRO A 400 13.09 6.70 14.16
N THR A 401 14.33 7.00 13.78
CA THR A 401 15.08 6.23 12.79
C THR A 401 16.09 5.26 13.40
N SER A 402 16.17 5.18 14.72
CA SER A 402 16.93 4.15 15.44
C SER A 402 16.20 3.70 16.70
N TRP A 403 16.33 2.42 17.01
CA TRP A 403 15.55 1.71 18.02
C TRP A 403 16.41 0.70 18.77
N GLU A 404 16.07 0.47 20.03
CA GLU A 404 16.52 -0.69 20.81
C GLU A 404 15.37 -1.70 20.87
N ILE A 405 15.62 -2.93 20.46
CA ILE A 405 14.68 -4.04 20.57
C ILE A 405 15.29 -5.12 21.47
N SER A 406 14.55 -5.58 22.48
CA SER A 406 15.01 -6.63 23.39
C SER A 406 13.96 -7.68 23.71
N ILE A 407 14.41 -8.93 23.80
CA ILE A 407 13.63 -10.12 24.16
C ILE A 407 14.47 -10.90 25.19
N PRO A 408 14.30 -10.65 26.50
CA PRO A 408 15.15 -11.23 27.54
C PRO A 408 15.20 -12.76 27.52
N SER A 409 14.05 -13.41 27.28
CA SER A 409 13.94 -14.88 27.19
C SER A 409 14.74 -15.50 26.04
N LYS A 410 15.19 -14.68 25.07
CA LYS A 410 16.04 -15.08 23.94
C LYS A 410 17.46 -14.53 24.05
N LYS A 411 17.81 -13.84 25.13
CA LYS A 411 19.08 -13.11 25.27
C LYS A 411 19.34 -12.17 24.10
N LEU A 412 18.27 -11.64 23.50
CA LEU A 412 18.32 -10.72 22.38
C LEU A 412 18.17 -9.30 22.91
N LYS A 413 19.13 -8.46 22.55
CA LYS A 413 19.12 -7.01 22.73
C LYS A 413 19.91 -6.41 21.57
N VAL A 414 19.22 -5.71 20.68
CA VAL A 414 19.79 -5.20 19.42
C VAL A 414 19.43 -3.75 19.21
N ASN A 415 20.33 -3.04 18.53
CA ASN A 415 20.05 -1.74 17.94
C ASN A 415 19.62 -1.96 16.49
N VAL A 416 18.46 -1.42 16.13
CA VAL A 416 17.93 -1.38 14.77
C VAL A 416 18.02 0.06 14.30
N ALA A 417 18.68 0.32 13.17
CA ALA A 417 18.86 1.67 12.66
C ALA A 417 18.59 1.71 11.15
N ALA A 418 17.90 2.77 10.71
CA ALA A 418 17.78 3.12 9.31
C ALA A 418 19.16 3.11 8.63
N PHE A 419 19.25 2.46 7.47
CA PHE A 419 20.53 2.33 6.77
C PHE A 419 21.04 3.66 6.20
N LYS A 420 20.13 4.61 5.98
CA LYS A 420 20.39 6.01 5.64
C LYS A 420 19.29 6.93 6.18
N THR A 421 19.54 8.24 6.14
CA THR A 421 18.51 9.28 6.32
C THR A 421 17.66 9.45 5.06
N GLY A 422 16.51 10.10 5.16
CA GLY A 422 15.66 10.40 4.00
C GLY A 422 15.06 9.15 3.36
N GLN A 423 14.35 8.35 4.15
CA GLN A 423 13.54 7.21 3.68
C GLN A 423 12.03 7.50 3.83
N TRP A 424 11.64 8.76 3.61
CA TRP A 424 10.27 9.23 3.75
C TRP A 424 9.53 9.18 2.42
N ASN A 425 8.52 8.33 2.33
CA ASN A 425 7.66 8.21 1.17
C ASN A 425 6.63 9.34 1.15
N HIS A 426 6.69 10.18 0.12
CA HIS A 426 5.76 11.29 -0.11
C HIS A 426 4.48 10.81 -0.80
N SER A 427 3.68 10.00 -0.13
CA SER A 427 2.37 9.50 -0.57
C SER A 427 1.21 10.36 -0.08
N LEU A 428 0.00 10.08 -0.58
CA LEU A 428 -1.25 10.55 0.02
C LEU A 428 -1.31 10.28 1.54
N PHE A 429 -0.76 9.14 1.95
CA PHE A 429 -0.58 8.77 3.35
C PHE A 429 0.92 8.63 3.59
N PRO A 430 1.59 9.54 4.29
CA PRO A 430 3.03 9.50 4.41
C PRO A 430 3.51 8.34 5.30
N TYR A 431 4.58 7.67 4.87
CA TYR A 431 5.25 6.59 5.58
C TYR A 431 6.75 6.88 5.67
N TYR A 432 7.37 6.55 6.80
CA TYR A 432 8.81 6.30 6.80
C TYR A 432 9.02 4.81 6.61
N GLU A 433 9.65 4.41 5.51
CA GLU A 433 9.70 3.02 5.13
C GLU A 433 11.02 2.70 4.47
N GLY A 434 11.73 1.71 5.00
CA GLY A 434 13.03 1.39 4.44
C GLY A 434 13.87 0.37 5.20
N ARG A 435 15.02 0.07 4.60
CA ARG A 435 15.97 -0.92 5.11
C ARG A 435 16.58 -0.48 6.44
N VAL A 436 16.84 -1.46 7.30
CA VAL A 436 17.53 -1.27 8.56
C VAL A 436 18.71 -2.22 8.70
N SER A 437 19.73 -1.76 9.43
CA SER A 437 20.84 -2.57 9.91
C SER A 437 20.62 -2.92 11.38
N ILE A 438 21.03 -4.12 11.77
CA ILE A 438 20.88 -4.65 13.12
C ILE A 438 22.27 -4.93 13.70
N SER A 439 22.49 -4.51 14.95
CA SER A 439 23.75 -4.76 15.67
C SER A 439 23.51 -4.99 17.17
N GLY A 440 24.49 -5.54 17.89
CA GLY A 440 24.45 -5.71 19.34
C GLY A 440 24.69 -7.15 19.75
N THR A 441 23.73 -7.76 20.47
CA THR A 441 23.82 -9.21 20.79
C THR A 441 23.71 -10.10 19.55
N HIS A 442 23.06 -9.60 18.50
CA HIS A 442 22.90 -10.25 17.20
C HIS A 442 23.10 -9.17 16.14
N ASP A 443 23.66 -9.57 15.00
CA ASP A 443 23.75 -8.75 13.80
C ASP A 443 22.74 -9.22 12.76
N GLY A 444 22.41 -8.36 11.81
CA GLY A 444 21.45 -8.67 10.78
C GLY A 444 21.00 -7.47 9.96
N LYS A 445 19.92 -7.67 9.21
CA LYS A 445 19.31 -6.69 8.32
C LYS A 445 17.81 -6.88 8.27
N GLY A 446 17.08 -5.87 7.84
CA GLY A 446 15.62 -5.96 7.79
C GLY A 446 14.98 -4.75 7.17
N PHE A 447 13.70 -4.60 7.46
CA PHE A 447 12.90 -3.44 7.10
C PHE A 447 12.20 -2.85 8.31
N MET A 448 11.88 -1.56 8.20
CA MET A 448 11.12 -0.81 9.17
C MET A 448 10.10 0.06 8.44
N GLU A 449 8.87 0.06 8.95
CA GLU A 449 7.78 0.91 8.50
C GLU A 449 7.27 1.69 9.72
N LEU A 450 7.15 3.01 9.59
CA LEU A 450 6.68 3.90 10.64
C LEU A 450 5.57 4.79 10.10
N THR A 451 4.48 4.85 10.85
CA THR A 451 3.31 5.69 10.55
C THR A 451 2.99 6.61 11.73
N GLY A 452 2.33 7.73 11.41
CA GLY A 452 1.82 8.67 12.41
C GLY A 452 2.90 9.50 13.09
N TYR A 453 3.89 10.00 12.34
CA TYR A 453 4.95 10.89 12.84
C TYR A 453 5.01 12.20 12.08
#